data_AF-A0A4P9XMM6-F1
#
_entry.id   AF-A0A4P9XMM6-F1
#
_cell.length_a   1.000
_cell.length_b   1.000
_cell.length_c   1.000
_cell.angle_alpha   90.00
_cell.angle_beta   90.00
_cell.angle_gamma   90.00
#
_symmetry.space_group_name_H-M   'P 1'
#
loop_
_entity.id
_entity.type
_entity.pdbx_description
1 polymer ?
#
loop_
_entity_poly.entity_id
_entity_poly.type
_entity_poly.pdbx_seq_one_letter_code
_entity_poly.pdbx_strand_id
1 'polypeptide(L)'
;MTTDFRQLEVTLSSNGSPLGSWINPAGEISGFDYVMNATNMAQFRTRSYGLFLQLSIMIAIVYIFAWGTIRSSQIVRRSPHGFAAWCCLIQAAVGLGINIINVITKVSSWPICRHQIYVDAVGLCIGRITINALLLSKAYYSNGKSKRLLIAGIIAMIPEPATAYVLMGMSEYEVTDTGSCSIRYPEWFPWMYSGLDVPIHAVFSFAFILVVVRQYRALGSGAWAELRRDSIVYLAGIVIFKLFMLIVVASRVAGDATATIGLVEWVICSCLIVHQQNNVRRAFQRSRLPQSMRHRQNNSHQQSNADNEQATGSRVSHRQIVHRHTPSQTRSPTKSQFERSYAIIRQTAMQDKGDNHIELAPVNEPHSPSENSPHWRRPSEWE
;
A
#
# COMPACT_ATOMS: atom_id res chain seq x y z
N MET A 1 -46.45 13.13 -26.71
CA MET A 1 -46.69 11.67 -26.68
C MET A 1 -45.46 11.01 -26.10
N THR A 2 -45.42 10.90 -24.77
CA THR A 2 -44.35 10.33 -23.96
C THR A 2 -44.87 9.04 -23.35
N THR A 3 -44.97 8.01 -24.18
CA THR A 3 -45.41 6.67 -23.77
C THR A 3 -44.28 5.94 -23.07
N ASP A 4 -44.33 5.99 -21.74
CA ASP A 4 -44.29 4.87 -20.80
C ASP A 4 -43.34 3.68 -21.09
N PHE A 5 -42.07 3.96 -21.38
CA PHE A 5 -41.02 2.91 -21.46
C PHE A 5 -40.78 2.19 -20.11
N ARG A 6 -41.21 2.77 -18.98
CA ARG A 6 -41.02 2.18 -17.65
C ARG A 6 -41.97 1.01 -17.33
N GLN A 7 -43.16 0.95 -17.94
CA GLN A 7 -44.08 -0.16 -17.66
C GLN A 7 -43.81 -1.41 -18.49
N LEU A 8 -43.19 -1.30 -19.67
CA LEU A 8 -42.89 -2.46 -20.51
C LEU A 8 -41.67 -3.26 -20.02
N GLU A 9 -40.76 -2.63 -19.27
CA GLU A 9 -39.53 -3.27 -18.79
C GLU A 9 -39.79 -4.21 -17.59
N VAL A 10 -40.88 -3.97 -16.84
CA VAL A 10 -41.24 -4.78 -15.66
C VAL A 10 -41.86 -6.13 -16.04
N THR A 11 -42.48 -6.26 -17.21
CA THR A 11 -43.15 -7.52 -17.63
C THR A 11 -42.26 -8.47 -18.43
N LEU A 12 -41.13 -8.02 -18.98
CA LEU A 12 -40.22 -8.87 -19.78
C LEU A 12 -39.10 -9.56 -18.95
N SER A 13 -38.90 -9.18 -17.69
CA SER A 13 -37.88 -9.80 -16.82
C SER A 13 -38.31 -11.16 -16.22
N SER A 14 -39.56 -11.58 -16.41
CA SER A 14 -40.13 -12.77 -15.75
C SER A 14 -39.83 -14.12 -16.42
N ASN A 15 -39.30 -14.17 -17.65
CA ASN A 15 -39.12 -15.43 -18.39
C ASN A 15 -37.64 -15.83 -18.54
N GLY A 16 -37.08 -16.32 -17.44
CA GLY A 16 -36.35 -17.59 -17.43
C GLY A 16 -35.15 -17.77 -18.35
N SER A 17 -34.25 -16.79 -18.44
CA SER A 17 -32.90 -17.05 -18.98
C SER A 17 -31.93 -17.33 -17.82
N PRO A 18 -31.55 -18.59 -17.52
CA PRO A 18 -30.79 -18.96 -16.31
C PRO A 18 -29.36 -18.38 -16.24
N LEU A 19 -28.87 -17.72 -17.29
CA LEU A 19 -27.59 -16.98 -17.30
C LEU A 19 -27.70 -15.53 -17.82
N GLY A 20 -28.87 -15.07 -18.24
CA GLY A 20 -29.03 -13.79 -18.93
C GLY A 20 -29.50 -12.61 -18.06
N SER A 21 -29.97 -12.85 -16.82
CA SER A 21 -30.63 -11.81 -16.01
C SER A 21 -29.69 -10.94 -15.16
N TRP A 22 -28.37 -11.13 -15.24
CA TRP A 22 -27.42 -10.43 -14.35
C TRP A 22 -26.96 -9.07 -14.87
N ILE A 23 -27.35 -8.69 -16.09
CA ILE A 23 -26.97 -7.40 -16.69
C ILE A 23 -28.10 -6.40 -16.45
N ASN A 24 -27.94 -5.56 -15.43
CA ASN A 24 -28.83 -4.42 -15.21
C ASN A 24 -28.51 -3.35 -16.28
N PRO A 25 -29.50 -2.93 -17.11
CA PRO A 25 -29.27 -1.92 -18.15
C PRO A 25 -28.74 -0.60 -17.59
N ALA A 26 -29.02 -0.27 -16.32
CA ALA A 26 -28.46 0.91 -15.66
C ALA A 26 -26.92 0.87 -15.57
N GLY A 27 -26.30 -0.31 -15.48
CA GLY A 27 -24.86 -0.50 -15.44
C GLY A 27 -24.14 -0.31 -16.79
N GLU A 28 -24.90 -0.25 -17.89
CA GLU A 28 -24.37 -0.03 -19.24
C GLU A 28 -24.36 1.45 -19.64
N ILE A 29 -24.83 2.35 -18.76
CA ILE A 29 -24.83 3.80 -18.98
C ILE A 29 -23.63 4.41 -18.23
N SER A 30 -22.95 5.38 -18.83
CA SER A 30 -21.88 6.12 -18.14
C SER A 30 -22.49 7.11 -17.12
N GLY A 31 -21.75 7.41 -16.05
CA GLY A 31 -22.21 8.39 -15.05
C GLY A 31 -22.46 9.78 -15.67
N PHE A 32 -21.65 10.16 -16.67
CA PHE A 32 -21.82 11.41 -17.42
C PHE A 32 -23.12 11.41 -18.24
N ASP A 33 -23.38 10.37 -19.02
CA ASP A 33 -24.59 10.28 -19.84
C ASP A 33 -25.85 10.21 -18.95
N TYR A 34 -25.76 9.57 -17.78
CA TYR A 34 -26.84 9.55 -16.80
C TYR A 34 -27.19 10.96 -16.28
N VAL A 35 -26.19 11.82 -16.07
CA VAL A 35 -26.41 13.23 -15.68
C VAL A 35 -27.03 14.00 -16.85
N MET A 36 -26.54 13.79 -18.08
CA MET A 36 -27.05 14.46 -19.28
C MET A 36 -28.48 14.05 -19.65
N ASN A 37 -28.89 12.83 -19.31
CA ASN A 37 -30.25 12.31 -19.52
C ASN A 37 -31.25 12.75 -18.43
N ALA A 38 -30.95 13.79 -17.66
CA ALA A 38 -31.89 14.32 -16.67
C ALA A 38 -33.12 14.96 -17.33
N THR A 39 -34.32 14.54 -16.93
CA THR A 39 -35.58 15.05 -17.48
C THR A 39 -35.92 16.46 -17.01
N ASN A 40 -35.48 16.81 -15.80
CA ASN A 40 -35.82 18.05 -15.11
C ASN A 40 -34.57 18.72 -14.54
N MET A 41 -34.57 20.05 -14.46
CA MET A 41 -33.45 20.83 -13.89
C MET A 41 -33.11 20.47 -12.44
N ALA A 42 -34.11 20.07 -11.64
CA ALA A 42 -33.88 19.61 -10.26
C ALA A 42 -33.06 18.31 -10.22
N GLN A 43 -33.38 17.34 -11.09
CA GLN A 43 -32.63 16.08 -11.20
C GLN A 43 -31.21 16.34 -11.70
N PHE A 44 -31.06 17.22 -12.71
CA PHE A 44 -29.75 17.61 -13.22
C PHE A 44 -28.87 18.17 -12.10
N ARG A 45 -29.37 19.12 -11.29
CA ARG A 45 -28.61 19.71 -10.17
C ARG A 45 -28.14 18.67 -9.15
N THR A 46 -29.02 17.74 -8.74
CA THR A 46 -28.67 16.70 -7.76
C THR A 46 -27.59 15.76 -8.32
N ARG A 47 -27.75 15.31 -9.57
CA ARG A 47 -26.79 14.43 -10.25
C ARG A 47 -25.44 15.12 -10.48
N SER A 48 -25.45 16.38 -10.92
CA SER A 48 -24.23 17.16 -11.10
C SER A 48 -23.49 17.38 -9.78
N TYR A 49 -24.20 17.65 -8.69
CA TYR A 49 -23.56 17.83 -7.38
C TYR A 49 -22.80 16.57 -6.93
N GLY A 50 -23.44 15.39 -7.05
CA GLY A 50 -22.79 14.11 -6.75
C GLY A 50 -21.56 13.86 -7.62
N LEU A 51 -21.69 14.09 -8.94
CA LEU A 51 -20.60 13.95 -9.89
C LEU A 51 -19.40 14.85 -9.56
N PHE A 52 -19.63 16.14 -9.29
CA PHE A 52 -18.56 17.10 -8.97
C PHE A 52 -17.88 16.80 -7.63
N LEU A 53 -18.65 16.35 -6.63
CA LEU A 53 -18.08 15.93 -5.35
C LEU A 53 -17.15 14.73 -5.54
N GLN A 54 -17.60 13.71 -6.27
CA GLN A 54 -16.78 12.54 -6.56
C GLN A 54 -15.54 12.89 -7.38
N LEU A 55 -15.69 13.74 -8.40
CA LEU A 55 -14.57 14.20 -9.23
C LEU A 55 -13.53 14.93 -8.37
N SER A 56 -13.96 15.79 -7.45
CA SER A 56 -13.07 16.51 -6.54
C SER A 56 -12.27 15.55 -5.65
N ILE A 57 -12.91 14.53 -5.09
CA ILE A 57 -12.27 13.47 -4.30
C ILE A 57 -11.24 12.72 -5.16
N MET A 58 -11.62 12.30 -6.38
CA MET A 58 -10.73 11.56 -7.27
C MET A 58 -9.50 12.37 -7.69
N ILE A 59 -9.64 13.67 -7.95
CA ILE A 59 -8.50 14.55 -8.26
C ILE A 59 -7.51 14.61 -7.09
N ALA A 60 -8.02 14.74 -5.86
CA ALA A 60 -7.17 14.71 -4.67
C ALA A 60 -6.44 13.36 -4.51
N ILE A 61 -7.14 12.26 -4.77
CA ILE A 61 -6.57 10.91 -4.74
C ILE A 61 -5.49 10.74 -5.82
N VAL A 62 -5.73 11.18 -7.06
CA VAL A 62 -4.75 11.17 -8.15
C VAL A 62 -3.48 11.92 -7.74
N TYR A 63 -3.63 13.11 -7.15
CA TYR A 63 -2.49 13.90 -6.68
C TYR A 63 -1.66 13.14 -5.62
N ILE A 64 -2.32 12.51 -4.65
CA ILE A 64 -1.67 11.70 -3.61
C ILE A 64 -0.93 10.51 -4.22
N PHE A 65 -1.55 9.76 -5.13
CA PHE A 65 -0.91 8.62 -5.79
C PHE A 65 0.21 9.04 -6.74
N ALA A 66 0.09 10.19 -7.42
CA ALA A 66 1.16 10.74 -8.24
C ALA A 66 2.39 11.06 -7.38
N TRP A 67 2.17 11.75 -6.25
CA TRP A 67 3.23 12.01 -5.28
C TRP A 67 3.85 10.71 -4.73
N GLY A 68 3.01 9.74 -4.35
CA GLY A 68 3.44 8.42 -3.90
C GLY A 68 4.27 7.68 -4.94
N THR A 69 3.86 7.70 -6.21
CA THR A 69 4.56 7.06 -7.34
C THR A 69 5.92 7.70 -7.57
N ILE A 70 6.02 9.03 -7.57
CA ILE A 70 7.29 9.75 -7.69
C ILE A 70 8.23 9.36 -6.54
N ARG A 71 7.73 9.32 -5.30
CA ARG A 71 8.53 8.94 -4.12
C ARG A 71 8.97 7.48 -4.18
N SER A 72 8.06 6.54 -4.47
CA SER A 72 8.39 5.12 -4.60
C SER A 72 9.39 4.87 -5.73
N SER A 73 9.27 5.55 -6.87
CA SER A 73 10.24 5.49 -7.97
C SER A 73 11.64 5.93 -7.52
N GLN A 74 11.74 7.03 -6.76
CA GLN A 74 13.02 7.45 -6.17
C GLN A 74 13.60 6.41 -5.18
N ILE A 75 12.75 5.64 -4.48
CA ILE A 75 13.20 4.57 -3.60
C ILE A 75 13.80 3.43 -4.42
N VAL A 76 13.07 2.96 -5.45
CA VAL A 76 13.49 1.88 -6.37
C VAL A 76 14.77 2.25 -7.11
N ARG A 77 14.87 3.46 -7.68
CA ARG A 77 16.08 3.91 -8.40
C ARG A 77 17.35 3.85 -7.56
N ARG A 78 17.23 4.05 -6.24
CA ARG A 78 18.37 3.99 -5.31
C ARG A 78 18.57 2.60 -4.69
N SER A 79 17.64 1.68 -4.85
CA SER A 79 17.69 0.31 -4.30
C SER A 79 16.91 -0.64 -5.22
N PRO A 80 17.40 -0.92 -6.43
CA PRO A 80 16.65 -1.65 -7.45
C PRO A 80 16.40 -3.12 -7.09
N HIS A 81 17.14 -3.68 -6.15
CA HIS A 81 16.99 -5.07 -5.69
C HIS A 81 16.07 -5.21 -4.47
N GLY A 82 15.49 -4.10 -3.97
CA GLY A 82 14.60 -4.14 -2.82
C GLY A 82 13.18 -4.53 -3.20
N PHE A 83 12.76 -5.78 -2.92
CA PHE A 83 11.40 -6.26 -3.18
C PHE A 83 10.30 -5.33 -2.62
N ALA A 84 10.50 -4.82 -1.41
CA ALA A 84 9.60 -3.87 -0.76
C ALA A 84 9.43 -2.56 -1.54
N ALA A 85 10.49 -2.07 -2.20
CA ALA A 85 10.45 -0.85 -2.99
C ALA A 85 9.62 -1.04 -4.27
N TRP A 86 9.75 -2.20 -4.93
CA TRP A 86 8.95 -2.56 -6.08
C TRP A 86 7.47 -2.70 -5.74
N CYS A 87 7.14 -3.35 -4.62
CA CYS A 87 5.76 -3.44 -4.13
C CYS A 87 5.16 -2.02 -3.97
N CYS A 88 5.88 -1.11 -3.30
CA CYS A 88 5.41 0.26 -3.12
C CYS A 88 5.24 1.03 -4.45
N LEU A 89 6.06 0.74 -5.45
CA LEU A 89 5.95 1.34 -6.78
C LEU A 89 4.74 0.79 -7.55
N ILE A 90 4.58 -0.53 -7.61
CA ILE A 90 3.46 -1.19 -8.29
C ILE A 90 2.14 -0.71 -7.68
N GLN A 91 2.03 -0.73 -6.36
CA GLN A 91 0.83 -0.27 -5.65
C GLN A 91 0.50 1.19 -5.97
N ALA A 92 1.49 2.09 -5.92
CA ALA A 92 1.27 3.50 -6.19
C ALA A 92 0.94 3.77 -7.67
N ALA A 93 1.60 3.07 -8.60
CA ALA A 93 1.39 3.24 -10.03
C ALA A 93 0.02 2.69 -10.48
N VAL A 94 -0.40 1.54 -9.97
CA VAL A 94 -1.73 0.96 -10.22
C VAL A 94 -2.80 1.89 -9.65
N GLY A 95 -2.64 2.37 -8.42
CA GLY A 95 -3.53 3.37 -7.84
C GLY A 95 -3.63 4.64 -8.69
N LEU A 96 -2.50 5.16 -9.19
CA LEU A 96 -2.50 6.32 -10.07
C LEU A 96 -3.27 6.06 -11.38
N GLY A 97 -2.96 4.95 -12.08
CA GLY A 97 -3.60 4.63 -13.36
C GLY A 97 -5.12 4.49 -13.24
N ILE A 98 -5.58 3.81 -12.20
CA ILE A 98 -7.01 3.57 -11.97
C ILE A 98 -7.74 4.86 -11.62
N ASN A 99 -7.15 5.70 -10.78
CA ASN A 99 -7.79 6.97 -10.44
C ASN A 99 -7.80 7.95 -11.61
N ILE A 100 -6.83 7.88 -12.54
CA ILE A 100 -6.90 8.61 -13.81
C ILE A 100 -8.08 8.11 -14.65
N ILE A 101 -8.25 6.79 -14.77
CA ILE A 101 -9.41 6.20 -15.47
C ILE A 101 -10.71 6.66 -14.80
N ASN A 102 -10.80 6.65 -13.47
CA ASN A 102 -11.96 7.16 -12.73
C ASN A 102 -12.24 8.64 -13.01
N VAL A 103 -11.22 9.50 -13.08
CA VAL A 103 -11.41 10.91 -13.48
C VAL A 103 -11.96 10.99 -14.90
N ILE A 104 -11.40 10.23 -15.85
CA ILE A 104 -11.87 10.18 -17.24
C ILE A 104 -13.35 9.75 -17.30
N THR A 105 -13.74 8.70 -16.58
CA THR A 105 -15.14 8.21 -16.53
C THR A 105 -16.16 9.26 -16.08
N LYS A 106 -15.72 10.29 -15.33
CA LYS A 106 -16.61 11.35 -14.83
C LYS A 106 -16.75 12.52 -15.80
N VAL A 107 -15.82 12.69 -16.74
CA VAL A 107 -15.80 13.81 -17.69
C VAL A 107 -16.11 13.40 -19.13
N SER A 108 -16.06 12.10 -19.43
CA SER A 108 -16.41 11.55 -20.74
C SER A 108 -17.48 10.47 -20.66
N SER A 109 -18.25 10.31 -21.74
CA SER A 109 -19.24 9.23 -21.92
C SER A 109 -18.64 7.82 -21.94
N TRP A 110 -17.32 7.71 -22.07
CA TRP A 110 -16.59 6.45 -21.99
C TRP A 110 -15.61 6.50 -20.83
N PRO A 111 -15.44 5.44 -20.02
CA PRO A 111 -16.06 4.10 -20.07
C PRO A 111 -17.45 4.00 -19.40
N ILE A 112 -18.19 2.92 -19.72
CA ILE A 112 -19.44 2.58 -19.03
C ILE A 112 -19.20 2.11 -17.59
N CYS A 113 -20.23 2.21 -16.76
CA CYS A 113 -20.16 1.97 -15.31
C CYS A 113 -19.60 0.58 -14.94
N ARG A 114 -20.03 -0.47 -15.66
CA ARG A 114 -19.50 -1.83 -15.48
C ARG A 114 -17.99 -1.93 -15.69
N HIS A 115 -17.45 -1.29 -16.73
CA HIS A 115 -16.01 -1.32 -17.00
C HIS A 115 -15.22 -0.60 -15.92
N GLN A 116 -15.74 0.52 -15.42
CA GLN A 116 -15.15 1.24 -14.29
C GLN A 116 -15.00 0.30 -13.08
N ILE A 117 -16.07 -0.41 -12.74
CA ILE A 117 -16.09 -1.32 -11.59
C ILE A 117 -15.10 -2.48 -11.77
N TYR A 118 -14.96 -3.03 -12.98
CA TYR A 118 -13.96 -4.07 -13.25
C TYR A 118 -12.53 -3.55 -13.06
N VAL A 119 -12.24 -2.36 -13.58
CA VAL A 119 -10.92 -1.73 -13.43
C VAL A 119 -10.63 -1.48 -11.93
N ASP A 120 -11.60 -0.95 -11.19
CA ASP A 120 -11.47 -0.73 -9.74
C ASP A 120 -11.27 -2.05 -8.98
N ALA A 121 -12.03 -3.10 -9.31
CA ALA A 121 -11.94 -4.41 -8.68
C ALA A 121 -10.54 -5.04 -8.85
N VAL A 122 -10.03 -5.04 -10.09
CA VAL A 122 -8.69 -5.55 -10.41
C VAL A 122 -7.62 -4.72 -9.70
N GLY A 123 -7.78 -3.40 -9.68
CA GLY A 123 -6.90 -2.46 -8.99
C GLY A 123 -6.75 -2.71 -7.51
N LEU A 124 -7.90 -2.76 -6.84
CA LEU A 124 -7.98 -3.02 -5.40
C LEU A 124 -7.36 -4.38 -5.08
N CYS A 125 -7.61 -5.41 -5.91
CA CYS A 125 -6.99 -6.72 -5.77
C CYS A 125 -5.45 -6.66 -5.85
N ILE A 126 -4.92 -6.03 -6.91
CA ILE A 126 -3.46 -5.83 -7.05
C ILE A 126 -2.90 -5.04 -5.86
N GLY A 127 -3.60 -3.98 -5.44
CA GLY A 127 -3.25 -3.17 -4.27
C GLY A 127 -3.13 -4.02 -3.01
N ARG A 128 -4.14 -4.83 -2.69
CA ARG A 128 -4.17 -5.71 -1.51
C ARG A 128 -3.09 -6.78 -1.55
N ILE A 129 -2.94 -7.48 -2.68
CA ILE A 129 -1.87 -8.48 -2.86
C ILE A 129 -0.51 -7.84 -2.61
N THR A 130 -0.30 -6.63 -3.12
CA THR A 130 0.98 -5.92 -2.97
C THR A 130 1.25 -5.50 -1.51
N ILE A 131 0.22 -5.02 -0.80
CA ILE A 131 0.30 -4.70 0.64
C ILE A 131 0.61 -5.96 1.46
N ASN A 132 -0.11 -7.05 1.18
CA ASN A 132 0.05 -8.32 1.87
C ASN A 132 1.43 -8.93 1.61
N ALA A 133 1.92 -8.89 0.35
CA ALA A 133 3.27 -9.30 0.00
C ALA A 133 4.34 -8.48 0.73
N LEU A 134 4.12 -7.18 0.87
CA LEU A 134 5.03 -6.32 1.63
C LEU A 134 5.08 -6.71 3.11
N LEU A 135 3.91 -6.90 3.75
CA LEU A 135 3.84 -7.32 5.15
C LEU A 135 4.46 -8.70 5.35
N LEU A 136 4.17 -9.64 4.45
CA LEU A 136 4.72 -10.99 4.47
C LEU A 136 6.25 -10.96 4.32
N SER A 137 6.79 -10.13 3.42
CA SER A 137 8.24 -9.99 3.25
C SER A 137 8.91 -9.54 4.56
N LYS A 138 8.34 -8.53 5.24
CA LYS A 138 8.85 -8.05 6.53
C LYS A 138 8.78 -9.15 7.58
N ALA A 139 7.65 -9.84 7.68
CA ALA A 139 7.46 -10.92 8.62
C ALA A 139 8.44 -12.09 8.37
N TYR A 140 8.67 -12.45 7.10
CA TYR A 140 9.59 -13.50 6.68
C TYR A 140 11.05 -13.19 7.05
N TYR A 141 11.56 -12.00 6.73
CA TYR A 141 12.92 -11.60 7.11
C TYR A 141 13.07 -11.51 8.63
N SER A 142 12.04 -11.05 9.32
CA SER A 142 12.07 -10.89 10.77
C SER A 142 12.09 -12.25 11.50
N ASN A 143 11.40 -13.27 10.98
CA ASN A 143 11.38 -14.63 11.52
C ASN A 143 12.52 -15.52 10.98
N GLY A 144 13.67 -14.95 10.62
CA GLY A 144 14.84 -15.71 10.21
C GLY A 144 14.61 -16.53 8.94
N LYS A 145 13.86 -15.99 7.96
CA LYS A 145 13.60 -16.63 6.66
C LYS A 145 12.83 -17.97 6.79
N SER A 146 11.90 -18.08 7.74
CA SER A 146 11.06 -19.28 7.91
C SER A 146 10.15 -19.56 6.69
N LYS A 147 10.41 -20.65 5.96
CA LYS A 147 9.61 -21.09 4.80
C LYS A 147 8.15 -21.36 5.15
N ARG A 148 7.87 -21.82 6.37
CA ARG A 148 6.50 -22.11 6.84
C ARG A 148 5.63 -20.86 6.85
N LEU A 149 6.18 -19.73 7.30
CA LEU A 149 5.48 -18.45 7.33
C LEU A 149 5.20 -17.93 5.91
N LEU A 150 6.14 -18.11 4.99
CA LEU A 150 5.97 -17.75 3.58
C LEU A 150 4.83 -18.55 2.94
N ILE A 151 4.82 -19.88 3.12
CA ILE A 151 3.77 -20.76 2.58
C ILE A 151 2.40 -20.37 3.17
N ALA A 152 2.32 -20.21 4.50
CA ALA A 152 1.08 -19.81 5.16
C ALA A 152 0.59 -18.44 4.65
N GLY A 153 1.51 -17.49 4.45
CA GLY A 153 1.17 -16.17 3.92
C GLY A 153 0.70 -16.19 2.47
N ILE A 154 1.29 -17.02 1.61
CA ILE A 154 0.85 -17.20 0.22
C ILE A 154 -0.56 -17.82 0.19
N ILE A 155 -0.79 -18.87 1.00
CA ILE A 155 -2.12 -19.49 1.11
C ILE A 155 -3.16 -18.45 1.57
N ALA A 156 -2.79 -17.60 2.53
CA ALA A 156 -3.65 -16.54 3.02
C ALA A 156 -3.95 -15.45 1.96
N MET A 157 -3.15 -15.30 0.90
CA MET A 157 -3.41 -14.33 -0.18
C MET A 157 -4.35 -14.86 -1.28
N ILE A 158 -4.57 -16.18 -1.35
CA ILE A 158 -5.45 -16.81 -2.37
C ILE A 158 -6.90 -16.27 -2.36
N PRO A 159 -7.52 -15.95 -1.21
CA PRO A 159 -8.87 -15.41 -1.19
C PRO A 159 -9.00 -14.04 -1.87
N GLU A 160 -7.92 -13.27 -2.02
CA GLU A 160 -7.98 -11.90 -2.59
C GLU A 160 -8.49 -11.90 -4.05
N PRO A 161 -7.90 -12.68 -4.98
CA PRO A 161 -8.49 -12.88 -6.32
C PRO A 161 -9.94 -13.36 -6.31
N ALA A 162 -10.31 -14.23 -5.36
CA ALA A 162 -11.68 -14.72 -5.25
C ALA A 162 -12.66 -13.58 -4.92
N THR A 163 -12.28 -12.62 -4.07
CA THR A 163 -13.11 -11.44 -3.80
C THR A 163 -13.32 -10.58 -5.04
N ALA A 164 -12.27 -10.40 -5.87
CA ALA A 164 -12.39 -9.68 -7.13
C ALA A 164 -13.29 -10.42 -8.11
N TYR A 165 -13.17 -11.75 -8.19
CA TYR A 165 -14.04 -12.57 -9.02
C TYR A 165 -15.51 -12.45 -8.62
N VAL A 166 -15.84 -12.52 -7.33
CA VAL A 166 -17.22 -12.32 -6.84
C VAL A 166 -17.72 -10.91 -7.16
N LEU A 167 -16.86 -9.89 -7.00
CA LEU A 167 -17.23 -8.50 -7.31
C LEU A 167 -17.51 -8.30 -8.81
N MET A 168 -16.79 -9.00 -9.69
CA MET A 168 -16.95 -8.92 -11.14
C MET A 168 -18.05 -9.83 -11.69
N GLY A 169 -18.30 -10.99 -11.07
CA GLY A 169 -19.17 -12.03 -11.61
C GLY A 169 -20.54 -12.15 -10.96
N MET A 170 -20.70 -11.67 -9.71
CA MET A 170 -21.91 -11.90 -8.91
C MET A 170 -22.57 -10.60 -8.40
N SER A 171 -22.03 -9.44 -8.78
CA SER A 171 -22.57 -8.16 -8.31
C SER A 171 -23.38 -7.49 -9.40
N GLU A 172 -24.46 -6.83 -9.01
CA GLU A 172 -25.25 -5.98 -9.90
C GLU A 172 -24.67 -4.56 -9.90
N TYR A 173 -24.66 -3.94 -11.07
CA TYR A 173 -24.11 -2.60 -11.26
C TYR A 173 -25.23 -1.62 -11.58
N GLU A 174 -25.34 -0.58 -10.78
CA GLU A 174 -26.36 0.46 -10.96
C GLU A 174 -25.75 1.85 -10.83
N VAL A 175 -26.30 2.79 -11.60
CA VAL A 175 -25.98 4.21 -11.43
C VAL A 175 -26.97 4.79 -10.43
N THR A 176 -26.46 5.30 -9.32
CA THR A 176 -27.27 5.88 -8.23
C THR A 176 -27.94 7.17 -8.67
N ASP A 177 -28.89 7.64 -7.87
CA ASP A 177 -29.57 8.93 -8.09
C ASP A 177 -28.60 10.13 -8.09
N THR A 178 -27.41 9.96 -7.50
CA THR A 178 -26.34 10.97 -7.49
C THR A 178 -25.43 10.91 -8.72
N GLY A 179 -25.68 10.00 -9.66
CA GLY A 179 -24.86 9.80 -10.86
C GLY A 179 -23.58 9.01 -10.59
N SER A 180 -23.49 8.33 -9.44
CA SER A 180 -22.34 7.50 -9.11
C SER A 180 -22.55 6.05 -9.53
N CYS A 181 -21.48 5.40 -9.96
CA CYS A 181 -21.47 3.95 -10.08
C CYS A 181 -21.50 3.32 -8.69
N SER A 182 -22.54 2.53 -8.42
CA SER A 182 -22.66 1.73 -7.22
C SER A 182 -22.69 0.25 -7.57
N ILE A 183 -22.23 -0.56 -6.63
CA ILE A 183 -22.17 -2.01 -6.74
C ILE A 183 -23.12 -2.56 -5.69
N ARG A 184 -24.15 -3.27 -6.15
CA ARG A 184 -25.04 -4.02 -5.27
C ARG A 184 -24.49 -5.44 -5.15
N TYR A 185 -23.76 -5.66 -4.07
CA TYR A 185 -23.19 -6.96 -3.73
C TYR A 185 -24.20 -7.84 -2.98
N PRO A 186 -24.04 -9.18 -3.02
CA PRO A 186 -24.80 -10.09 -2.17
C PRO A 186 -24.63 -9.78 -0.68
N GLU A 187 -25.67 -9.98 0.14
CA GLU A 187 -25.64 -9.60 1.56
C GLU A 187 -24.55 -10.29 2.38
N TRP A 188 -24.14 -11.49 1.98
CA TRP A 188 -23.06 -12.24 2.63
C TRP A 188 -21.65 -11.72 2.26
N PHE A 189 -21.51 -10.97 1.17
CA PHE A 189 -20.21 -10.57 0.63
C PHE A 189 -19.40 -9.68 1.59
N PRO A 190 -19.96 -8.63 2.21
CA PRO A 190 -19.21 -7.81 3.17
C PRO A 190 -18.70 -8.62 4.36
N TRP A 191 -19.51 -9.57 4.86
CA TRP A 191 -19.13 -10.43 5.97
C TRP A 191 -17.99 -11.37 5.59
N MET A 192 -18.07 -12.00 4.42
CA MET A 192 -17.00 -12.83 3.89
C MET A 192 -15.72 -12.01 3.67
N TYR A 193 -15.83 -10.88 2.97
CA TYR A 193 -14.70 -9.99 2.68
C TYR A 193 -13.99 -9.57 3.97
N SER A 194 -14.76 -9.13 4.95
CA SER A 194 -14.23 -8.66 6.24
C SER A 194 -13.66 -9.79 7.08
N GLY A 195 -14.32 -10.94 7.08
CA GLY A 195 -13.87 -12.14 7.78
C GLY A 195 -12.57 -12.73 7.21
N LEU A 196 -12.22 -12.39 5.97
CA LEU A 196 -10.95 -12.79 5.36
C LEU A 196 -9.87 -11.72 5.56
N ASP A 197 -10.17 -10.45 5.24
CA ASP A 197 -9.19 -9.35 5.24
C ASP A 197 -8.69 -9.01 6.65
N VAL A 198 -9.59 -8.90 7.63
CA VAL A 198 -9.23 -8.48 8.99
C VAL A 198 -8.31 -9.48 9.69
N PRO A 199 -8.59 -10.80 9.71
CA PRO A 199 -7.69 -11.76 10.33
C PRO A 199 -6.32 -11.82 9.68
N ILE A 200 -6.23 -11.72 8.35
CA ILE A 200 -4.95 -11.72 7.63
C ILE A 200 -4.09 -10.53 8.09
N HIS A 201 -4.66 -9.32 8.09
CA HIS A 201 -3.96 -8.13 8.53
C HIS A 201 -3.63 -8.15 10.03
N ALA A 202 -4.51 -8.68 10.87
CA ALA A 202 -4.28 -8.83 12.30
C ALA A 202 -3.14 -9.82 12.58
N VAL A 203 -3.13 -10.98 11.92
CA VAL A 203 -2.09 -12.02 12.07
C VAL A 203 -0.73 -11.48 11.61
N PHE A 204 -0.66 -10.83 10.45
CA PHE A 204 0.61 -10.26 9.97
C PHE A 204 1.11 -9.12 10.86
N SER A 205 0.22 -8.27 11.34
CA SER A 205 0.58 -7.18 12.25
C SER A 205 1.07 -7.74 13.60
N PHE A 206 0.38 -8.73 14.15
CA PHE A 206 0.76 -9.40 15.38
C PHE A 206 2.11 -10.11 15.25
N ALA A 207 2.31 -10.88 14.17
CA ALA A 207 3.57 -11.55 13.89
C ALA A 207 4.73 -10.55 13.79
N PHE A 208 4.53 -9.42 13.10
CA PHE A 208 5.53 -8.37 13.01
C PHE A 208 5.84 -7.76 14.38
N ILE A 209 4.83 -7.41 15.17
CA ILE A 209 5.00 -6.82 16.51
C ILE A 209 5.80 -7.77 17.41
N LEU A 210 5.45 -9.07 17.43
CA LEU A 210 6.17 -10.07 18.22
C LEU A 210 7.66 -10.10 17.88
N VAL A 211 7.99 -10.05 16.58
CA VAL A 211 9.39 -10.09 16.18
C VAL A 211 10.12 -8.81 16.52
N VAL A 212 9.51 -7.64 16.31
CA VAL A 212 10.12 -6.37 16.69
C VAL A 212 10.38 -6.31 18.20
N VAL A 213 9.47 -6.83 19.02
CA VAL A 213 9.65 -6.92 20.48
C VAL A 213 10.81 -7.87 20.82
N ARG A 214 10.93 -9.02 20.15
CA ARG A 214 12.04 -9.97 20.36
C ARG A 214 13.39 -9.37 19.98
N GLN A 215 13.48 -8.76 18.80
CA GLN A 215 14.72 -8.13 18.31
C GLN A 215 15.15 -6.95 19.18
N TYR A 216 14.18 -6.17 19.68
CA TYR A 216 14.45 -5.10 20.63
C TYR A 216 15.07 -5.64 21.93
N ARG A 217 14.50 -6.71 22.51
CA ARG A 217 15.04 -7.33 23.72
C ARG A 217 16.43 -7.91 23.50
N ALA A 218 16.72 -8.44 22.31
CA ALA A 218 18.02 -9.03 22.00
C ALA A 218 19.13 -8.00 21.76
N LEU A 219 18.84 -6.91 21.04
CA LEU A 219 19.88 -5.96 20.59
C LEU A 219 20.02 -4.71 21.47
N GLY A 220 19.01 -4.36 22.25
CA GLY A 220 19.07 -3.30 23.27
C GLY A 220 19.45 -1.89 22.79
N SER A 221 19.59 -1.65 21.47
CA SER A 221 20.09 -0.37 20.98
C SER A 221 19.00 0.70 20.95
N GLY A 222 19.33 1.92 21.37
CA GLY A 222 18.41 3.07 21.33
C GLY A 222 17.90 3.39 19.92
N ALA A 223 18.67 3.08 18.88
CA ALA A 223 18.23 3.24 17.49
C ALA A 223 17.08 2.27 17.12
N TRP A 224 17.08 1.06 17.69
CA TRP A 224 15.97 0.12 17.51
C TRP A 224 14.72 0.53 18.28
N ALA A 225 14.87 1.22 19.42
CA ALA A 225 13.72 1.78 20.15
C ALA A 225 12.94 2.81 19.32
N GLU A 226 13.65 3.73 18.66
CA GLU A 226 13.04 4.77 17.82
C GLU A 226 12.34 4.15 16.60
N LEU A 227 13.05 3.28 15.86
CA LEU A 227 12.50 2.60 14.68
C LEU A 227 11.25 1.76 15.00
N ARG A 228 11.24 1.12 16.18
CA ARG A 228 10.11 0.36 16.68
C ARG A 228 8.90 1.26 16.96
N ARG A 229 9.10 2.39 17.64
CA ARG A 229 8.01 3.25 18.09
C ARG A 229 7.18 3.70 16.88
N ASP A 230 7.86 4.13 15.82
CA ASP A 230 7.19 4.54 14.59
C ASP A 230 6.47 3.35 13.94
N SER A 231 7.17 2.23 13.74
CA SER A 231 6.60 1.08 13.03
C SER A 231 5.39 0.45 13.74
N ILE A 232 5.40 0.41 15.08
CA ILE A 232 4.26 -0.10 15.87
C ILE A 232 3.07 0.83 15.72
N VAL A 233 3.27 2.15 15.82
CA VAL A 233 2.17 3.12 15.69
C VAL A 233 1.53 3.02 14.30
N TYR A 234 2.33 2.89 13.24
CA TYR A 234 1.79 2.73 11.88
C TYR A 234 0.97 1.44 11.70
N LEU A 235 1.49 0.30 12.18
CA LEU A 235 0.79 -0.98 12.03
C LEU A 235 -0.47 -1.06 12.89
N ALA A 236 -0.40 -0.60 14.14
CA ALA A 236 -1.57 -0.49 15.00
C ALA A 236 -2.61 0.46 14.37
N GLY A 237 -2.17 1.59 13.81
CA GLY A 237 -3.02 2.52 13.09
C GLY A 237 -3.73 1.87 11.91
N ILE A 238 -3.04 1.06 11.10
CA ILE A 238 -3.65 0.33 9.97
C ILE A 238 -4.71 -0.64 10.48
N VAL A 239 -4.43 -1.44 11.52
CA VAL A 239 -5.41 -2.40 12.06
C VAL A 239 -6.64 -1.69 12.63
N ILE A 240 -6.45 -0.63 13.42
CA ILE A 240 -7.54 0.16 13.98
C ILE A 240 -8.38 0.79 12.86
N PHE A 241 -7.72 1.35 11.85
CA PHE A 241 -8.38 1.95 10.70
C PHE A 241 -9.18 0.92 9.89
N LYS A 242 -8.64 -0.28 9.67
CA LYS A 242 -9.34 -1.40 9.04
C LYS A 242 -10.58 -1.84 9.83
N LEU A 243 -10.46 -1.94 11.17
CA LEU A 243 -11.60 -2.25 12.05
C LEU A 243 -12.66 -1.14 12.02
N PHE A 244 -12.25 0.12 11.99
CA PHE A 244 -13.15 1.24 11.84
C PHE A 244 -13.90 1.19 10.51
N MET A 245 -13.19 0.95 9.40
CA MET A 245 -13.81 0.82 8.08
C MET A 245 -14.76 -0.37 8.01
N LEU A 246 -14.42 -1.49 8.64
CA LEU A 246 -15.35 -2.62 8.81
C LEU A 246 -16.65 -2.19 9.47
N ILE A 247 -16.60 -1.46 10.60
CA ILE A 247 -17.79 -1.00 11.31
C ILE A 247 -18.63 -0.08 10.41
N VAL A 248 -18.00 0.83 9.67
CA VAL A 248 -18.68 1.77 8.76
C VAL A 248 -19.36 1.03 7.61
N VAL A 249 -18.69 0.04 7.00
CA VAL A 249 -19.25 -0.77 5.90
C VAL A 249 -20.37 -1.68 6.41
N ALA A 250 -20.16 -2.37 7.54
CA ALA A 250 -21.14 -3.28 8.12
C ALA A 250 -22.42 -2.58 8.58
N SER A 251 -22.29 -1.35 9.11
CA SER A 251 -23.44 -0.55 9.52
C SER A 251 -24.22 0.05 8.34
N ARG A 252 -23.73 -0.08 7.10
CA ARG A 252 -24.30 0.52 5.88
C ARG A 252 -24.51 2.04 5.98
N VAL A 253 -23.85 2.72 6.93
CA VAL A 253 -24.02 4.16 7.19
C VAL A 253 -23.62 5.00 5.96
N ALA A 254 -22.67 4.51 5.18
CA ALA A 254 -22.18 5.19 4.00
C ALA A 254 -23.10 5.07 2.77
N GLY A 255 -24.06 4.13 2.77
CA GLY A 255 -24.89 3.83 1.61
C GLY A 255 -24.05 3.69 0.33
N ASP A 256 -24.36 4.51 -0.67
CA ASP A 256 -23.68 4.56 -1.97
C ASP A 256 -22.21 5.00 -1.89
N ALA A 257 -21.80 5.69 -0.82
CA ALA A 257 -20.41 6.12 -0.63
C ALA A 257 -19.47 4.97 -0.22
N THR A 258 -19.98 3.75 -0.02
CA THR A 258 -19.20 2.57 0.37
C THR A 258 -18.04 2.29 -0.59
N ALA A 259 -18.25 2.44 -1.90
CA ALA A 259 -17.19 2.27 -2.90
C ALA A 259 -16.07 3.32 -2.75
N THR A 260 -16.45 4.57 -2.48
CA THR A 260 -15.48 5.66 -2.24
C THR A 260 -14.67 5.42 -0.97
N ILE A 261 -15.29 4.85 0.07
CA ILE A 261 -14.60 4.51 1.32
C ILE A 261 -13.50 3.47 1.06
N GLY A 262 -13.76 2.43 0.25
CA GLY A 262 -12.74 1.45 -0.12
C GLY A 262 -11.53 2.07 -0.84
N LEU A 263 -11.76 3.08 -1.70
CA LEU A 263 -10.68 3.83 -2.34
C LEU A 263 -9.89 4.68 -1.34
N VAL A 264 -10.58 5.37 -0.43
CA VAL A 264 -9.93 6.16 0.64
C VAL A 264 -9.08 5.25 1.54
N GLU A 265 -9.59 4.07 1.87
CA GLU A 265 -8.87 3.07 2.64
C GLU A 265 -7.56 2.66 1.94
N TRP A 266 -7.65 2.39 0.64
CA TRP A 266 -6.50 2.04 -0.18
C TRP A 266 -5.46 3.17 -0.26
N VAL A 267 -5.91 4.43 -0.39
CA VAL A 267 -5.05 5.62 -0.40
C VAL A 267 -4.30 5.75 0.91
N ILE A 268 -5.01 5.67 2.04
CA ILE A 268 -4.42 5.80 3.38
C ILE A 268 -3.37 4.70 3.58
N CYS A 269 -3.69 3.45 3.25
CA CYS A 269 -2.73 2.35 3.34
C CYS A 269 -1.49 2.60 2.48
N SER A 270 -1.67 3.09 1.26
CA SER A 270 -0.57 3.43 0.34
C SER A 270 0.34 4.53 0.90
N CYS A 271 -0.25 5.60 1.44
CA CYS A 271 0.51 6.68 2.08
C CYS A 271 1.31 6.20 3.29
N LEU A 272 0.68 5.43 4.18
CA LEU A 272 1.33 4.92 5.38
C LEU A 272 2.51 4.00 5.03
N ILE A 273 2.35 3.16 4.01
CA ILE A 273 3.41 2.26 3.53
C ILE A 273 4.59 3.05 2.96
N VAL A 274 4.33 4.00 2.05
CA VAL A 274 5.39 4.82 1.44
C VAL A 274 6.12 5.64 2.52
N HIS A 275 5.38 6.17 3.49
CA HIS A 275 5.95 6.90 4.61
C HIS A 275 6.82 6.00 5.51
N GLN A 276 6.31 4.81 5.87
CA GLN A 276 7.04 3.84 6.67
C GLN A 276 8.35 3.41 5.98
N GLN A 277 8.33 3.13 4.68
CA GLN A 277 9.54 2.77 3.93
C GLN A 277 10.58 3.88 3.93
N ASN A 278 10.14 5.13 3.75
CA ASN A 278 11.02 6.28 3.81
C ASN A 278 11.66 6.45 5.20
N ASN A 279 10.89 6.26 6.28
CA ASN A 279 11.40 6.39 7.64
C ASN A 279 12.40 5.28 7.98
N VAL A 280 12.08 4.03 7.65
CA VAL A 280 12.98 2.88 7.83
C VAL A 280 14.29 3.12 7.10
N ARG A 281 14.23 3.60 5.85
CA ARG A 281 15.41 3.93 5.07
C ARG A 281 16.25 5.04 5.70
N ARG A 282 15.62 6.13 6.15
CA ARG A 282 16.31 7.25 6.82
C ARG A 282 17.00 6.78 8.11
N ALA A 283 16.36 5.90 8.87
CA ALA A 283 16.96 5.31 10.07
C ALA A 283 18.22 4.49 9.73
N PHE A 284 18.18 3.66 8.68
CA PHE A 284 19.36 2.92 8.21
C PHE A 284 20.48 3.83 7.68
N GLN A 285 20.14 4.94 7.01
CA GLN A 285 21.14 5.91 6.59
C GLN A 285 21.80 6.59 7.79
N ARG A 286 21.01 6.96 8.80
CA ARG A 286 21.53 7.53 10.05
C ARG A 286 22.40 6.55 10.83
N SER A 287 22.15 5.24 10.78
CA SER A 287 22.96 4.24 11.50
C SER A 287 24.27 3.89 10.78
N ARG A 288 24.38 4.15 9.48
CA ARG A 288 25.63 3.99 8.71
C ARG A 288 26.61 5.14 8.85
N LEU A 289 26.15 6.31 9.29
CA LEU A 289 27.04 7.45 9.52
C LEU A 289 28.00 7.13 10.68
N PRO A 290 29.33 7.31 10.50
CA PRO A 290 30.32 7.13 11.55
C PRO A 290 29.94 7.89 12.82
N GLN A 291 30.17 7.27 13.98
CA GLN A 291 29.83 7.85 15.28
C GLN A 291 30.51 9.23 15.51
N SER A 292 31.68 9.45 14.92
CA SER A 292 32.37 10.75 14.94
C SER A 292 31.59 11.86 14.25
N MET A 293 30.91 11.58 13.14
CA MET A 293 30.06 12.56 12.46
C MET A 293 28.76 12.83 13.23
N ARG A 294 28.22 11.84 13.94
CA ARG A 294 27.05 12.06 14.82
C ARG A 294 27.36 13.04 15.95
N HIS A 295 28.52 12.90 16.60
CA HIS A 295 28.90 13.85 17.65
C HIS A 295 29.06 15.26 17.09
N ARG A 296 29.65 15.41 15.90
CA ARG A 296 29.78 16.73 15.27
C ARG A 296 28.42 17.37 14.93
N GLN A 297 27.46 16.56 14.48
CA GLN A 297 26.11 17.06 14.14
C GLN A 297 25.29 17.45 15.38
N ASN A 298 25.38 16.68 16.48
CA ASN A 298 24.75 17.08 17.74
C ASN A 298 25.39 18.36 18.30
N ASN A 299 26.72 18.48 18.21
CA ASN A 299 27.41 19.68 18.66
C ASN A 299 27.04 20.90 17.82
N SER A 300 26.84 20.78 16.49
CA SER A 300 26.41 21.91 15.66
C SER A 300 24.99 22.38 15.98
N HIS A 301 24.07 21.47 16.32
CA HIS A 301 22.73 21.85 16.75
C HIS A 301 22.72 22.51 18.14
N GLN A 302 23.57 22.06 19.06
CA GLN A 302 23.75 22.72 20.35
C GLN A 302 24.37 24.11 20.19
N GLN A 303 25.36 24.26 19.29
CA GLN A 303 25.98 25.54 18.99
C GLN A 303 24.96 26.53 18.41
N SER A 304 24.17 26.12 17.41
CA SER A 304 23.18 27.05 16.80
C SER A 304 22.09 27.48 17.76
N ASN A 305 21.68 26.60 18.69
CA ASN A 305 20.69 26.97 19.71
C ASN A 305 21.28 27.94 20.74
N ALA A 306 22.54 27.76 21.15
CA ALA A 306 23.22 28.69 22.06
C ALA A 306 23.39 30.08 21.43
N ASP A 307 23.74 30.13 20.14
CA ASP A 307 23.88 31.40 19.42
C ASP A 307 22.52 32.12 19.28
N ASN A 308 21.42 31.37 19.07
CA ASN A 308 20.07 31.93 18.97
C ASN A 308 19.54 32.42 20.33
N GLU A 309 19.87 31.73 21.43
CA GLU A 309 19.56 32.19 22.79
C GLU A 309 20.33 33.47 23.16
N GLN A 310 21.57 33.65 22.70
CA GLN A 310 22.29 34.93 22.87
C GLN A 310 21.66 36.07 22.06
N ALA A 311 21.17 35.78 20.85
CA ALA A 311 20.49 36.78 20.02
C ALA A 311 19.12 37.21 20.60
N THR A 312 18.42 36.31 21.29
CA THR A 312 17.10 36.60 21.92
C THR A 312 17.19 37.04 23.39
N GLY A 313 18.27 36.70 24.09
CA GLY A 313 18.50 37.00 25.50
C GLY A 313 18.88 38.45 25.82
N SER A 314 19.27 39.25 24.82
CA SER A 314 19.54 40.69 25.02
C SER A 314 18.30 41.54 25.31
N ARG A 315 17.11 40.95 25.49
CA ARG A 315 15.87 41.71 25.75
C ARG A 315 15.14 41.41 27.06
N VAL A 316 15.55 40.44 27.87
CA VAL A 316 14.88 40.16 29.17
C VAL A 316 15.91 39.77 30.23
N SER A 317 16.66 40.77 30.71
CA SER A 317 17.42 40.64 31.96
C SER A 317 16.50 41.00 33.13
N HIS A 318 15.85 39.98 33.72
CA HIS A 318 15.63 39.96 35.17
C HIS A 318 15.19 38.57 35.67
N ARG A 319 16.08 37.97 36.47
CA ARG A 319 15.79 37.27 37.74
C ARG A 319 15.05 35.91 37.64
N GLN A 320 15.81 34.82 37.76
CA GLN A 320 15.65 33.86 38.87
C GLN A 320 16.74 32.79 38.89
N ILE A 321 17.30 32.59 40.09
CA ILE A 321 18.28 31.58 40.45
C ILE A 321 17.50 30.29 40.77
N VAL A 322 17.73 29.22 40.00
CA VAL A 322 17.15 27.89 40.27
C VAL A 322 18.25 26.82 40.30
N HIS A 323 18.21 26.03 41.37
CA HIS A 323 19.17 25.00 41.75
C HIS A 323 19.39 23.90 40.70
N ARG A 324 20.66 23.56 40.49
CA ARG A 324 21.15 22.57 39.53
C ARG A 324 21.26 21.19 40.20
N HIS A 325 20.41 20.24 39.82
CA HIS A 325 20.56 18.82 40.17
C HIS A 325 21.38 18.07 39.10
N THR A 326 22.42 17.37 39.55
CA THR A 326 23.31 16.51 38.77
C THR A 326 22.62 15.20 38.37
N PRO A 327 22.55 14.83 37.08
CA PRO A 327 21.98 13.55 36.67
C PRO A 327 22.99 12.40 36.82
N SER A 328 22.51 11.29 37.38
CA SER A 328 23.21 10.04 37.59
C SER A 328 23.61 9.36 36.28
N GLN A 329 24.89 8.98 36.19
CA GLN A 329 25.54 8.30 35.06
C GLN A 329 25.03 6.86 34.90
N THR A 330 24.17 6.60 33.91
CA THR A 330 23.85 5.23 33.47
C THR A 330 24.98 4.70 32.56
N ARG A 331 25.64 3.63 33.00
CA ARG A 331 26.70 2.90 32.27
C ARG A 331 26.24 2.48 30.88
N SER A 332 26.92 2.98 29.85
CA SER A 332 26.75 2.58 28.45
C SER A 332 27.30 1.17 28.19
N PRO A 333 26.65 0.36 27.33
CA PRO A 333 27.13 -0.97 26.95
C PRO A 333 28.51 -0.89 26.28
N THR A 334 29.36 -1.86 26.58
CA THR A 334 30.75 -1.93 26.13
C THR A 334 30.85 -2.18 24.62
N LYS A 335 31.82 -1.52 23.99
CA LYS A 335 32.11 -1.52 22.54
C LYS A 335 32.17 -2.94 21.92
N SER A 336 32.53 -3.95 22.70
CA SER A 336 32.63 -5.36 22.26
C SER A 336 31.28 -6.04 21.99
N GLN A 337 30.19 -5.63 22.65
CA GLN A 337 28.85 -6.15 22.33
C GLN A 337 28.35 -5.59 20.99
N PHE A 338 28.67 -4.35 20.67
CA PHE A 338 28.25 -3.70 19.44
C PHE A 338 28.96 -4.30 18.20
N GLU A 339 30.25 -4.63 18.33
CA GLU A 339 31.02 -5.27 17.25
C GLU A 339 30.55 -6.70 16.95
N ARG A 340 30.13 -7.47 17.96
CA ARG A 340 29.53 -8.81 17.74
C ARG A 340 28.18 -8.72 17.02
N SER A 341 27.31 -7.78 17.37
CA SER A 341 26.03 -7.62 16.67
C SER A 341 26.20 -7.10 15.23
N TYR A 342 27.18 -6.23 14.97
CA TYR A 342 27.49 -5.76 13.62
C TYR A 342 28.11 -6.86 12.75
N ALA A 343 28.94 -7.75 13.31
CA ALA A 343 29.50 -8.89 12.59
C ALA A 343 28.41 -9.86 12.10
N ILE A 344 27.38 -10.13 12.93
CA ILE A 344 26.26 -11.02 12.56
C ILE A 344 25.41 -10.39 11.45
N ILE A 345 25.08 -9.09 11.54
CA ILE A 345 24.32 -8.39 10.49
C ILE A 345 25.14 -8.32 9.18
N ARG A 346 26.45 -8.07 9.27
CA ARG A 346 27.35 -8.03 8.11
C ARG A 346 27.51 -9.40 7.46
N GLN A 347 27.59 -10.49 8.23
CA GLN A 347 27.58 -11.85 7.69
C GLN A 347 26.26 -12.16 6.99
N THR A 348 25.11 -11.85 7.59
CA THR A 348 23.82 -12.08 6.90
C THR A 348 23.64 -11.22 5.64
N ALA A 349 24.24 -10.03 5.59
CA ALA A 349 24.19 -9.15 4.41
C ALA A 349 25.22 -9.52 3.31
N MET A 350 26.32 -10.19 3.66
CA MET A 350 27.28 -10.72 2.68
C MET A 350 26.86 -12.10 2.15
N GLN A 351 26.18 -12.91 2.95
CA GLN A 351 25.67 -14.22 2.53
C GLN A 351 24.53 -14.09 1.51
N ASP A 352 23.74 -13.02 1.60
CA ASP A 352 22.76 -12.63 0.56
C ASP A 352 23.40 -12.21 -0.78
N LYS A 353 24.72 -11.96 -0.81
CA LYS A 353 25.50 -11.70 -2.04
C LYS A 353 26.29 -12.92 -2.53
N GLY A 354 26.48 -13.95 -1.69
CA GLY A 354 27.28 -15.13 -2.00
C GLY A 354 26.50 -16.27 -2.65
N ASP A 355 25.19 -16.39 -2.37
CA ASP A 355 24.40 -17.57 -2.78
C ASP A 355 23.82 -17.50 -4.22
N ASN A 356 24.25 -16.54 -5.04
CA ASN A 356 23.91 -16.50 -6.48
C ASN A 356 24.98 -17.13 -7.39
N HIS A 357 26.06 -17.70 -6.83
CA HIS A 357 26.86 -18.68 -7.56
C HIS A 357 26.33 -20.08 -7.23
N ILE A 358 25.32 -20.52 -7.98
CA ILE A 358 25.06 -21.95 -8.14
C ILE A 358 26.26 -22.49 -8.93
N GLU A 359 27.23 -23.02 -8.19
CA GLU A 359 28.24 -23.93 -8.70
C GLU A 359 27.50 -25.19 -9.14
N LEU A 360 27.19 -25.28 -10.44
CA LEU A 360 26.75 -26.52 -11.08
C LEU A 360 27.84 -27.56 -10.82
N ALA A 361 27.49 -28.59 -10.05
CA ALA A 361 28.35 -29.75 -9.83
C ALA A 361 28.80 -30.34 -11.19
N PRO A 362 30.06 -30.79 -11.33
CA PRO A 362 30.53 -31.41 -12.55
C PRO A 362 29.78 -32.73 -12.74
N VAL A 363 28.95 -32.80 -13.78
CA VAL A 363 28.40 -34.04 -14.32
C VAL A 363 29.57 -34.79 -14.96
N ASN A 364 29.92 -35.94 -14.41
CA ASN A 364 30.83 -36.90 -15.03
C ASN A 364 30.11 -37.53 -16.23
N GLU A 365 30.51 -37.16 -17.44
CA GLU A 365 30.24 -37.93 -18.65
C GLU A 365 31.54 -38.59 -19.17
N PRO A 366 31.48 -39.85 -19.63
CA PRO A 366 32.63 -40.57 -20.14
C PRO A 366 32.90 -40.26 -21.63
N HIS A 367 34.17 -39.98 -21.91
CA HIS A 367 34.93 -40.15 -23.17
C HIS A 367 34.20 -40.36 -24.52
N SER A 368 34.29 -39.33 -25.39
CA SER A 368 34.80 -39.24 -26.80
C SER A 368 34.31 -40.24 -27.89
N PRO A 369 34.23 -39.88 -29.20
CA PRO A 369 35.17 -38.97 -29.90
C PRO A 369 34.62 -38.04 -31.03
N SER A 370 35.48 -37.06 -31.38
CA SER A 370 35.70 -36.40 -32.68
C SER A 370 34.50 -35.96 -33.55
N GLU A 371 34.37 -34.66 -33.80
CA GLU A 371 34.26 -34.10 -35.16
C GLU A 371 34.30 -32.54 -35.20
N ASN A 372 35.18 -32.05 -36.08
CA ASN A 372 35.24 -30.79 -36.84
C ASN A 372 34.20 -29.65 -36.59
N SER A 373 34.75 -28.44 -36.31
CA SER A 373 34.45 -27.05 -36.78
C SER A 373 33.09 -26.70 -37.47
N PRO A 374 32.59 -25.42 -37.48
CA PRO A 374 33.34 -24.15 -37.30
C PRO A 374 32.64 -23.01 -36.51
N HIS A 375 33.46 -22.00 -36.21
CA HIS A 375 33.19 -20.57 -36.01
C HIS A 375 31.76 -20.02 -36.25
N TRP A 376 31.23 -19.31 -35.24
CA TRP A 376 30.26 -18.22 -35.45
C TRP A 376 30.68 -16.94 -34.72
N ARG A 377 30.74 -15.86 -35.49
CA ARG A 377 31.03 -14.48 -35.09
C ARG A 377 29.83 -13.84 -34.39
N ARG A 378 30.11 -12.83 -33.56
CA ARG A 378 29.11 -11.88 -33.05
C ARG A 378 28.54 -11.02 -34.21
N PRO A 379 27.23 -10.73 -34.22
CA PRO A 379 26.68 -9.61 -34.95
C PRO A 379 26.73 -8.34 -34.09
N SER A 380 27.46 -7.34 -34.58
CA SER A 380 27.29 -5.93 -34.23
C SER A 380 26.65 -5.22 -35.42
N GLU A 381 25.81 -4.23 -35.11
CA GLU A 381 25.20 -3.24 -36.03
C GLU A 381 24.04 -3.77 -36.88
N TRP A 382 22.85 -3.16 -36.73
CA TRP A 382 22.16 -2.32 -37.72
C TRP A 382 21.15 -1.46 -36.94
N GLU A 383 21.29 -0.13 -37.04
CA GLU A 383 20.27 0.83 -37.51
C GLU A 383 19.36 1.45 -36.43
#